data_AF-A0A838N2E2-F1
#
_entry.id   AF-A0A838N2E2-F1
#
_cell.length_a   1.000
_cell.length_b   1.000
_cell.length_c   1.000
_cell.angle_alpha   90.00
_cell.angle_beta   90.00
_cell.angle_gamma   90.00
#
_symmetry.space_group_name_H-M   'P 1'
#
loop_
_entity.id
_entity.type
_entity.pdbx_description
1 polymer ?
#
loop_
_entity_poly.entity_id
_entity_poly.type
_entity_poly.pdbx_seq_one_letter_code
_entity_poly.pdbx_strand_id
1 'polypeptide(L)' 'KEFIYKPAKSPARAAKSALRGVLDTFFGGSLERAFTAHLSDPKAQLSDEDLQRLQKLIEQAKTKEG' A
#
# COMPACT_ATOMS: atom_id res chain seq x y z
N LYS A 1 -5.92 -40.79 -3.66
CA LYS A 1 -5.69 -40.09 -2.37
C LYS A 1 -5.95 -38.62 -2.62
N GLU A 2 -6.92 -38.04 -1.94
CA GLU A 2 -7.33 -36.64 -2.17
C GLU A 2 -6.63 -35.72 -1.18
N PHE A 3 -6.11 -34.60 -1.66
CA PHE A 3 -5.41 -33.61 -0.84
C PHE A 3 -6.24 -32.33 -0.81
N ILE A 4 -6.61 -31.91 0.40
CA ILE A 4 -7.28 -30.63 0.63
C ILE A 4 -6.23 -29.62 1.07
N TYR A 5 -6.09 -28.55 0.30
CA TYR A 5 -5.17 -27.45 0.60
C TYR A 5 -5.88 -26.34 1.34
N LYS A 6 -5.18 -25.76 2.31
CA LYS A 6 -5.62 -24.58 3.06
C LYS A 6 -4.53 -23.50 3.03
N PRO A 7 -4.91 -22.21 3.08
CA PRO A 7 -3.94 -21.12 3.08
C PRO A 7 -2.94 -21.24 4.24
N ALA A 8 -1.65 -21.17 3.93
CA ALA A 8 -0.59 -21.19 4.95
C ALA A 8 -0.46 -19.85 5.71
N LYS A 9 -1.01 -18.76 5.14
CA LYS A 9 -1.02 -17.42 5.73
C LYS A 9 -2.38 -16.77 5.48
N SER A 10 -2.76 -15.85 6.36
CA SER A 10 -3.95 -15.03 6.10
C SER A 10 -3.70 -14.09 4.91
N PRO A 11 -4.74 -13.78 4.10
CA PRO A 11 -4.64 -12.85 2.99
C PRO A 11 -4.03 -11.50 3.38
N ALA A 12 -4.43 -10.96 4.54
CA ALA A 12 -3.91 -9.68 5.04
C ALA A 12 -2.39 -9.70 5.29
N ARG A 13 -1.86 -10.79 5.86
CA ARG A 13 -0.42 -10.95 6.08
C ARG A 13 0.33 -11.12 4.76
N ALA A 14 -0.23 -11.90 3.83
CA ALA A 14 0.34 -12.06 2.50
C ALA A 14 0.39 -10.72 1.74
N ALA A 15 -0.70 -9.95 1.75
CA ALA A 15 -0.78 -8.65 1.11
C ALA A 15 0.27 -7.66 1.65
N LYS A 16 0.42 -7.58 2.97
CA LYS A 16 1.44 -6.71 3.58
C LYS A 16 2.86 -7.10 3.17
N SER A 17 3.15 -8.40 3.10
CA SER A 17 4.46 -8.91 2.67
C SER A 17 4.71 -8.62 1.20
N ALA A 18 3.70 -8.79 0.34
CA ALA A 18 3.80 -8.51 -1.08
C ALA A 18 4.05 -7.01 -1.34
N LEU A 19 3.30 -6.13 -0.68
CA LEU A 19 3.49 -4.68 -0.80
C LEU A 19 4.91 -4.26 -0.39
N ARG A 20 5.42 -4.82 0.72
CA ARG A 20 6.80 -4.57 1.14
C ARG A 20 7.81 -4.98 0.06
N GLY A 21 7.65 -6.15 -0.53
CA GLY A 21 8.52 -6.60 -1.62
C GLY A 21 8.50 -5.66 -2.83
N VAL A 22 7.34 -5.14 -3.20
CA VAL A 22 7.20 -4.13 -4.27
C VAL A 22 7.93 -2.84 -3.91
N LEU A 23 7.74 -2.33 -2.69
CA LEU A 23 8.41 -1.11 -2.22
C LEU A 23 9.93 -1.28 -2.19
N ASP A 24 10.42 -2.37 -1.63
CA ASP A 24 11.86 -2.64 -1.51
C ASP A 24 12.51 -2.79 -2.90
N THR A 25 11.84 -3.50 -3.81
CA THR A 25 12.39 -3.80 -5.14
C THR A 25 12.39 -2.59 -6.08
N PHE A 26 11.29 -1.84 -6.13
CA PHE A 26 11.10 -0.80 -7.16
C PHE A 26 11.26 0.62 -6.64
N PHE A 27 11.13 0.83 -5.33
CA PHE A 27 11.08 2.17 -4.73
C PHE A 27 12.11 2.36 -3.59
N GLY A 28 13.02 1.38 -3.42
CA GLY A 28 14.06 1.42 -2.38
C GLY A 28 13.47 1.49 -0.97
N GLY A 29 12.35 0.79 -0.75
CA GLY A 29 11.63 0.73 0.53
C GLY A 29 10.83 2.00 0.87
N SER A 30 10.84 3.02 0.01
CA SER A 30 10.16 4.30 0.28
C SER A 30 8.74 4.33 -0.28
N LEU A 31 7.76 4.44 0.63
CA LEU A 31 6.37 4.68 0.25
C LEU A 31 6.19 6.05 -0.41
N GLU A 32 6.92 7.07 0.05
CA GLU A 32 6.91 8.41 -0.54
C GLU A 32 7.28 8.37 -2.02
N ARG A 33 8.38 7.68 -2.38
CA ARG A 33 8.81 7.56 -3.78
C ARG A 33 7.78 6.83 -4.64
N ALA A 34 7.18 5.76 -4.12
CA ALA A 34 6.10 5.06 -4.81
C ALA A 34 4.91 5.98 -5.08
N PHE A 35 4.56 6.83 -4.10
CA PHE A 35 3.48 7.80 -4.22
C PHE A 35 3.81 8.90 -5.23
N THR A 36 5.01 9.48 -5.20
CA THR A 36 5.46 10.47 -6.17
C THR A 36 5.44 9.91 -7.59
N ALA A 37 5.94 8.68 -7.78
CA ALA A 37 5.92 8.02 -9.08
C ALA A 37 4.49 7.83 -9.60
N HIS A 38 3.55 7.47 -8.72
CA HIS A 38 2.14 7.34 -9.07
C HIS A 38 1.52 8.70 -9.44
N LEU A 39 1.69 9.73 -8.62
CA LEU A 39 1.11 11.06 -8.86
C LEU A 39 1.73 11.80 -10.06
N SER A 40 2.95 11.44 -10.45
CA SER A 40 3.62 12.03 -11.62
C SER A 40 3.11 11.44 -12.94
N ASP A 41 2.36 10.33 -12.91
CA ASP A 41 1.73 9.76 -14.10
C ASP A 41 0.53 10.64 -14.49
N PRO A 42 0.53 11.27 -15.69
CA PRO A 42 -0.59 12.08 -16.16
C PRO A 42 -1.91 11.29 -16.28
N LYS A 43 -1.84 9.96 -16.28
CA LYS A 43 -3.00 9.06 -16.31
C LYS A 43 -3.45 8.61 -14.92
N ALA A 44 -2.66 8.85 -13.87
CA ALA A 44 -3.07 8.60 -12.50
C ALA A 44 -4.09 9.65 -12.08
N GLN A 45 -5.36 9.35 -12.34
CA GLN A 45 -6.47 10.16 -11.87
C GLN A 45 -6.81 9.70 -10.45
N LEU A 46 -6.58 10.58 -9.48
CA LEU A 46 -7.22 10.48 -8.17
C LEU A 46 -8.46 11.36 -8.20
N SER A 47 -9.58 10.80 -7.74
CA SER A 47 -10.74 11.63 -7.49
C SER A 47 -10.51 12.51 -6.26
N ASP A 48 -11.28 13.59 -6.15
CA ASP A 48 -11.21 14.47 -4.98
C ASP A 48 -11.53 13.71 -3.68
N GLU A 49 -12.41 12.71 -3.74
CA GLU A 49 -12.72 11.86 -2.58
C GLU A 49 -11.53 10.99 -2.16
N ASP A 50 -10.76 10.47 -3.11
CA ASP A 50 -9.57 9.67 -2.80
C ASP A 50 -8.47 10.54 -2.19
N LEU A 51 -8.29 11.77 -2.68
CA LEU A 51 -7.38 12.75 -2.07
C LEU A 51 -7.79 13.07 -0.62
N GLN A 52 -9.07 13.32 -0.38
CA GLN A 52 -9.59 13.58 0.97
C GLN A 52 -9.37 12.39 1.92
N ARG A 53 -9.59 11.16 1.44
CA ARG A 53 -9.34 9.95 2.24
C ARG A 53 -7.86 9.80 2.58
N LEU A 54 -6.97 10.03 1.62
CA LEU A 54 -5.53 9.98 1.83
C LEU A 54 -5.07 11.01 2.85
N GLN A 55 -5.56 12.26 2.74
CA GLN A 55 -5.27 13.31 3.70
C GLN A 55 -5.69 12.92 5.11
N LYS A 56 -6.90 12.39 5.27
CA LYS A 56 -7.39 11.91 6.58
C LYS A 56 -6.52 10.78 7.16
N LEU A 57 -6.05 9.86 6.33
CA LEU A 57 -5.16 8.78 6.78
C LEU A 57 -3.81 9.33 7.27
N ILE A 58 -3.26 10.33 6.59
CA ILE A 58 -2.01 11.00 7.00
C ILE A 58 -2.22 11.74 8.33
N GLU A 59 -3.32 12.47 8.48
CA GLU A 59 -3.67 13.15 9.74
C GLU A 59 -3.81 12.16 10.90
N GLN A 60 -4.46 11.01 10.67
CA GLN A 60 -4.59 9.94 11.66
C GLN A 60 -3.25 9.28 12.01
N ALA A 61 -2.30 9.22 11.09
CA ALA A 61 -0.96 8.71 11.37
C ALA A 61 -0.20 9.67 12.30
N LYS A 62 -0.27 10.98 12.04
CA LYS A 62 0.35 12.02 12.88
C LYS A 62 -0.13 11.98 14.33
N THR A 63 -1.42 11.71 14.56
CA THR A 63 -1.99 11.65 15.92
C THR A 63 -1.68 10.36 16.67
N LYS A 64 -1.22 9.31 15.99
CA LYS A 64 -0.81 8.04 16.63
C LYS A 64 0.65 7.99 17.01
N GLU A 65 1.47 8.85 16.42
CA GLU A 65 2.91 8.96 16.70
C GLU A 65 3.25 10.05 17.73
N GLY A 66 2.30 10.91 18.09
CA GLY A 66 2.39 11.89 19.18
C GLY A 66 1.66 11.41 20.44
#